data_AF-A0A846WC41-F1
#
_entry.id   AF-A0A846WC41-F1
#
_cell.length_a   1.000
_cell.length_b   1.000
_cell.length_c   1.000
_cell.angle_alpha   90.00
_cell.angle_beta   90.00
_cell.angle_gamma   90.00
#
_symmetry.space_group_name_H-M   'P 1'
#
loop_
_entity.id
_entity.type
_entity.pdbx_description
1 polymer ?
#
loop_
_entity_poly.entity_id
_entity_poly.type
_entity_poly.pdbx_seq_one_letter_code
_entity_poly.pdbx_strand_id
1 'polypeptide(L)' 'MTVQLTQAALPAVDTVPGEVREWRSRWLVASGFPPWLAETVTSDPEVDVHALSQLVDQGCAPELAVRILAPLPENPR' A
#
# COMPACT_ATOMS: atom_id res chain seq x y z
N MET A 1 -23.25 14.37 -14.04
CA MET A 1 -21.83 14.05 -13.82
C MET A 1 -21.75 12.70 -13.13
N THR A 2 -21.68 11.61 -13.89
CA THR A 2 -21.41 10.26 -13.38
C THR A 2 -20.77 9.50 -14.53
N VAL A 3 -19.51 9.10 -14.36
CA VAL A 3 -18.79 8.26 -15.33
C VAL A 3 -18.82 6.84 -14.78
N GLN A 4 -19.51 5.94 -15.46
CA GLN A 4 -19.47 4.51 -15.14
C GLN A 4 -18.29 3.89 -15.89
N LEU A 5 -17.36 3.28 -15.15
CA LEU A 5 -16.29 2.46 -15.70
C LEU A 5 -16.78 1.01 -15.76
N THR A 6 -17.12 0.55 -16.96
CA THR A 6 -17.38 -0.86 -17.26
C THR A 6 -16.06 -1.61 -17.39
N GLN A 7 -15.81 -2.59 -16.51
CA GLN A 7 -14.62 -3.43 -16.55
C GLN A 7 -14.86 -4.66 -17.43
N ALA A 8 -14.17 -4.73 -18.57
CA ALA A 8 -14.05 -5.95 -19.37
C ALA A 8 -12.81 -6.73 -18.90
N ALA A 9 -13.00 -8.02 -18.58
CA ALA A 9 -11.97 -8.89 -18.04
C ALA A 9 -11.00 -9.41 -19.12
N LEU A 10 -9.71 -9.15 -18.92
CA LEU A 10 -8.52 -9.71 -19.59
C LEU A 10 -7.59 -10.30 -18.50
N PRO A 11 -6.63 -11.21 -18.79
CA PRO A 11 -5.95 -11.98 -17.76
C PRO A 11 -5.24 -11.07 -16.75
N ALA A 12 -5.58 -11.23 -15.48
CA ALA A 12 -5.16 -10.38 -14.38
C ALA A 12 -3.65 -10.54 -14.11
N VAL A 13 -2.84 -9.74 -14.79
CA VAL A 13 -1.64 -9.20 -14.15
C VAL A 13 -2.16 -8.07 -13.28
N ASP A 14 -2.46 -8.37 -12.01
CA ASP A 14 -2.96 -7.41 -11.02
C ASP A 14 -1.84 -6.45 -10.60
N THR A 15 -1.36 -5.66 -11.55
CA THR A 15 -0.41 -4.59 -11.27
C THR A 15 -1.21 -3.33 -11.05
N VAL A 16 -1.20 -2.82 -9.81
CA VAL A 16 -1.65 -1.47 -9.47
C VAL A 16 -1.14 -0.50 -10.53
N PRO A 17 -2.02 0.29 -11.20
CA PRO A 17 -1.59 1.27 -12.18
C PRO A 17 -0.48 2.16 -11.61
N GLY A 18 0.54 2.48 -12.41
CA GLY A 18 1.74 3.21 -11.94
C GLY A 18 1.41 4.52 -11.22
N GLU A 19 0.39 5.24 -11.69
CA GLU A 19 -0.11 6.48 -11.07
C GLU A 19 -0.66 6.25 -9.65
N VAL A 20 -1.40 5.14 -9.44
CA VAL A 20 -1.95 4.78 -8.12
C VAL A 20 -0.83 4.39 -7.16
N ARG A 21 0.21 3.69 -7.64
CA ARG A 21 1.41 3.37 -6.85
C ARG A 21 2.17 4.63 -6.44
N GLU A 22 2.38 5.55 -7.38
CA GLU A 22 3.05 6.82 -7.10
C GLU A 22 2.26 7.68 -6.10
N TRP A 23 0.93 7.73 -6.24
CA TRP A 23 0.06 8.37 -5.26
C TRP A 23 0.16 7.73 -3.88
N ARG A 24 0.11 6.39 -3.79
CA ARG A 24 0.27 5.65 -2.52
C ARG A 24 1.60 5.96 -1.85
N SER A 25 2.70 6.00 -2.61
CA SER A 25 4.03 6.30 -2.07
C SER A 25 4.09 7.73 -1.51
N ARG A 26 3.63 8.72 -2.29
CA ARG A 26 3.58 10.13 -1.85
C ARG A 26 2.72 10.31 -0.59
N TRP A 27 1.61 9.60 -0.48
CA TRP A 27 0.77 9.62 0.70
C TRP A 27 1.53 9.16 1.95
N LEU A 28 2.18 8.00 1.90
CA LEU A 28 2.95 7.49 3.04
C LEU A 28 4.11 8.42 3.42
N VAL A 29 4.79 9.01 2.45
CA VAL A 29 5.84 10.01 2.70
C VAL A 29 5.27 11.21 3.46
N ALA A 30 4.10 11.71 3.06
CA ALA A 30 3.43 12.80 3.74
C ALA A 30 2.98 12.41 5.18
N SER A 31 2.68 11.14 5.42
CA SER A 31 2.39 10.59 6.75
C SER A 31 3.63 10.30 7.62
N GLY A 32 4.84 10.55 7.12
CA GLY A 32 6.07 10.40 7.90
C GLY A 32 6.89 9.13 7.60
N PHE A 33 6.54 8.37 6.57
CA PHE A 33 7.41 7.29 6.09
C PHE A 33 8.64 7.85 5.37
N PRO A 34 9.81 7.21 5.51
CA PRO A 34 10.93 7.53 4.65
C PRO A 34 10.64 7.08 3.20
N PRO A 35 11.07 7.85 2.17
CA PRO A 35 10.70 7.60 0.76
C PRO A 35 11.00 6.18 0.27
N TRP A 36 12.17 5.65 0.61
CA TRP A 36 12.59 4.29 0.21
C TRP A 36 11.66 3.20 0.76
N LEU A 37 11.12 3.39 1.96
CA LEU A 37 10.20 2.44 2.58
C LEU A 37 8.80 2.56 1.98
N ALA A 38 8.34 3.79 1.74
CA ALA A 38 7.07 4.05 1.07
C ALA A 38 7.02 3.40 -0.33
N GLU A 39 8.09 3.54 -1.13
CA GLU A 39 8.19 2.88 -2.45
C GLU A 39 8.19 1.35 -2.36
N THR A 40 8.93 0.80 -1.39
CA THR A 40 9.01 -0.64 -1.17
C THR A 40 7.65 -1.22 -0.81
N VAL A 41 6.96 -0.60 0.15
CA VAL A 41 5.71 -1.12 0.70
C VAL A 41 4.53 -0.93 -0.26
N THR A 42 4.51 0.18 -0.99
CA THR A 42 3.43 0.43 -1.97
C THR A 42 3.59 -0.36 -3.25
N SER A 43 4.69 -1.11 -3.37
CA SER A 43 4.87 -2.02 -4.49
C SER A 43 3.98 -3.25 -4.44
N ASP A 44 3.50 -3.57 -3.24
CA ASP A 44 2.50 -4.61 -2.97
C ASP A 44 1.08 -4.00 -2.99
N PRO A 45 0.18 -4.47 -3.88
CA PRO A 45 -1.22 -4.06 -3.91
C PRO A 45 -1.97 -4.37 -2.61
N GLU A 46 -1.65 -5.47 -1.94
CA GLU A 46 -2.42 -6.00 -0.81
C GLU A 46 -2.21 -5.20 0.47
N VAL A 47 -1.17 -4.37 0.51
CA VAL A 47 -0.88 -3.54 1.67
C VAL A 47 -1.93 -2.44 1.84
N ASP A 48 -2.50 -2.34 3.04
CA ASP A 48 -3.36 -1.24 3.44
C ASP A 48 -2.53 -0.01 3.87
N VAL A 49 -2.39 0.94 2.94
CA VAL A 49 -1.68 2.21 3.18
C VAL A 49 -2.37 3.10 4.21
N HIS A 50 -3.68 2.95 4.40
CA HIS A 50 -4.42 3.72 5.38
C HIS A 50 -4.20 3.18 6.79
N ALA A 51 -4.16 1.85 6.95
CA ALA A 51 -3.78 1.22 8.21
C ALA A 51 -2.33 1.58 8.61
N LEU A 52 -1.40 1.62 7.64
CA LEU A 52 -0.03 2.05 7.88
C LEU A 52 0.07 3.51 8.34
N SER A 53 -0.61 4.44 7.65
CA SER A 53 -0.60 5.85 8.06
C SER A 53 -1.19 6.03 9.45
N GLN A 54 -2.27 5.32 9.78
CA GLN A 54 -2.86 5.37 11.12
C GLN A 54 -1.89 4.92 12.22
N LEU A 55 -1.13 3.84 12.01
CA LEU A 55 -0.14 3.40 12.99
C LEU A 55 0.93 4.47 13.23
N VAL A 56 1.43 5.10 12.17
CA VAL A 56 2.42 6.19 12.30
C VAL A 56 1.83 7.43 12.95
N ASP A 57 0.57 7.78 12.63
CA ASP A 57 -0.15 8.86 13.30
C ASP A 57 -0.32 8.62 14.82
N GLN A 58 -0.35 7.35 15.26
CA GLN A 58 -0.34 6.96 16.68
C GLN A 58 1.07 6.93 17.30
N GLY A 59 2.11 7.32 16.56
CA GLY A 59 3.50 7.33 17.03
C GLY A 59 4.26 6.01 16.82
N CYS A 60 3.71 5.08 16.06
CA CYS A 60 4.45 3.87 15.67
C CYS A 60 5.57 4.24 14.69
N ALA A 61 6.77 3.67 14.87
CA ALA A 61 7.84 3.82 13.89
C ALA A 61 7.42 3.17 12.54
N PRO A 62 7.70 3.80 11.37
CA PRO A 62 7.31 3.28 10.06
C PRO A 62 7.73 1.83 9.80
N GLU A 63 8.95 1.45 10.18
CA GLU A 63 9.46 0.09 10.02
C GLU A 63 8.72 -0.92 10.90
N LEU A 64 8.25 -0.48 12.07
CA LEU A 64 7.45 -1.31 12.96
C LEU A 64 6.01 -1.44 12.44
N ALA A 65 5.41 -0.36 11.93
CA ALA A 65 4.07 -0.37 11.35
C ALA A 65 3.96 -1.36 10.20
N VAL A 66 4.97 -1.40 9.31
CA VAL A 66 5.06 -2.38 8.22
C VAL A 66 5.09 -3.80 8.76
N ARG A 67 5.85 -4.07 9.81
CA ARG A 67 5.93 -5.42 10.41
C ARG A 67 4.65 -5.86 11.10
N ILE A 68 3.89 -4.91 11.66
CA ILE A 68 2.59 -5.18 12.29
C ILE A 68 1.56 -5.59 11.22
N LEU A 69 1.59 -4.94 10.06
CA LEU A 69 0.63 -5.16 8.98
C LEU A 69 1.10 -6.13 7.89
N ALA A 70 2.37 -6.54 7.90
CA ALA A 70 2.88 -7.53 6.97
C ALA A 70 2.05 -8.82 7.07
N PRO A 71 1.67 -9.42 5.93
CA PRO A 71 1.01 -10.73 5.94
C PRO A 71 1.85 -11.71 6.76
N LEU A 72 1.21 -12.47 7.65
CA LEU A 72 1.89 -13.56 8.33
C LEU A 72 2.42 -14.52 7.25
N PRO A 73 3.68 -14.98 7.33
CA PRO A 73 4.18 -15.99 6.41
C PRO A 73 3.25 -17.19 6.49
N GLU A 74 2.81 -17.67 5.32
CA GLU A 74 2.01 -18.88 5.21
C GLU A 74 2.69 -20.00 5.99
N ASN A 75 2.00 -20.57 6.97
CA ASN A 75 2.53 -21.72 7.71
C ASN A 75 2.33 -22.95 6.82
N PRO A 76 3.39 -23.53 6.21
CA PRO A 76 3.24 -24.75 5.44
C PRO A 76 2.78 -25.86 6.40
N ARG A 77 1.54 -26.32 6.23
CA ARG A 77 1.01 -27.48 6.95
C ARG A 77 1.64 -28.77 6.47
#